data_AF-A0A934E3F1-F1
#
_entry.id   AF-A0A934E3F1-F1
#
_cell.length_a   1.000
_cell.length_b   1.000
_cell.length_c   1.000
_cell.angle_alpha   90.00
_cell.angle_beta   90.00
_cell.angle_gamma   90.00
#
_symmetry.space_group_name_H-M   'P 1'
#
loop_
_entity.id
_entity.type
_entity.pdbx_description
1 polymer ?
#
loop_
_entity_poly.entity_id
_entity_poly.type
_entity_poly.pdbx_seq_one_letter_code
_entity_poly.pdbx_strand_id
1 'polypeptide(L)'
;MKTCEPTEQDIERFSLLVTWNIIDERTLRAASIAAGVRSVNIEKILRYSLNIPRRRLLDALAEYHHSDWIEYDERTPVPSDILVGLDADALCENFWFPVFRDSSTVIIAANDPGDPFVIDQAKRMVRAETYEFRVALAEDIHFFIQDFLNGPPEHLIGNERTGLAFWRNVMSRWRTRLACYRTDFAIARTHFGSLRWGLGLITTGQMLMNLKTTHFWIISSWVFIATGTALLFAGGASYFKIKKSIVRPPAPQTLIEVSAATLYFLENYQFAEKPQTRPHRRQTMLSRLSDLLPNSCVYIENSTDNKIRSYLAHERTSLAAQRTVLACYRTIYAHARTGLSFIRTGTTFVGIGIGLVQYFKFSPTTRLDYLIILAGILMIADGMIWYWPVRKEQREAPELFESFINGNIP
;
A
#
# COMPACT_ATOMS: atom_id res chain seq x y z
N MET A 1 -40.43 -41.34 -7.33
CA MET A 1 -38.96 -41.37 -7.20
C MET A 1 -38.39 -41.55 -8.59
N LYS A 2 -37.65 -40.59 -9.15
CA LYS A 2 -36.92 -40.78 -10.41
C LYS A 2 -35.75 -41.73 -10.10
N THR A 3 -35.82 -42.96 -10.58
CA THR A 3 -34.67 -43.87 -10.61
C THR A 3 -33.71 -43.34 -11.67
N CYS A 4 -32.62 -42.69 -11.24
CA CYS A 4 -31.54 -42.34 -12.16
C CYS A 4 -30.68 -43.58 -12.35
N GLU A 5 -30.61 -44.08 -13.59
CA GLU A 5 -29.61 -45.06 -13.99
C GLU A 5 -28.23 -44.36 -14.06
N PRO A 6 -27.13 -45.07 -13.74
CA PRO A 6 -25.81 -44.48 -13.83
C PRO A 6 -25.47 -44.16 -15.29
N THR A 7 -24.95 -42.97 -15.54
CA THR A 7 -24.47 -42.57 -16.86
C THR A 7 -23.25 -43.41 -17.23
N GLU A 8 -23.34 -44.26 -18.27
CA GLU A 8 -22.22 -45.13 -18.69
C GLU A 8 -20.93 -44.32 -19.00
N GLN A 9 -21.10 -43.12 -19.56
CA GLN A 9 -20.00 -42.18 -19.84
C GLN A 9 -19.23 -41.74 -18.58
N ASP A 10 -19.91 -41.54 -17.44
CA ASP A 10 -19.25 -41.16 -16.19
C ASP A 10 -18.39 -42.31 -15.62
N ILE A 11 -18.82 -43.54 -15.85
CA ILE A 11 -18.10 -44.74 -15.40
C ILE A 11 -16.82 -44.93 -16.21
N GLU A 12 -16.91 -44.74 -17.54
CA GLU A 12 -15.76 -44.89 -18.43
C GLU A 12 -14.68 -43.84 -18.15
N ARG A 13 -15.09 -42.58 -17.97
CA ARG A 13 -14.23 -41.41 -17.69
C ARG A 13 -13.37 -41.56 -16.43
N PHE A 14 -13.85 -42.29 -15.43
CA PHE A 14 -13.15 -42.51 -14.15
C PHE A 14 -12.77 -43.97 -13.89
N SER A 15 -12.84 -44.83 -14.92
CA SER A 15 -12.50 -46.25 -14.84
C SER A 15 -11.06 -46.49 -14.34
N LEU A 16 -10.13 -45.61 -14.70
CA LEU A 16 -8.73 -45.65 -14.26
C LEU A 16 -8.56 -45.54 -12.73
N LEU A 17 -9.48 -44.86 -12.03
CA LEU A 17 -9.43 -44.80 -10.56
C LEU A 17 -9.70 -46.17 -9.92
N VAL A 18 -10.48 -47.02 -10.60
CA VAL A 18 -10.70 -48.42 -10.19
C VAL A 18 -9.46 -49.24 -10.50
N THR A 19 -8.85 -49.06 -11.68
CA THR A 19 -7.62 -49.76 -12.06
C THR A 19 -6.46 -49.44 -11.12
N TRP A 20 -6.35 -48.20 -10.64
CA TRP A 20 -5.36 -47.76 -9.66
C TRP A 20 -5.69 -48.17 -8.21
N ASN A 21 -6.78 -48.91 -8.01
CA ASN A 21 -7.23 -49.38 -6.70
C ASN A 21 -7.48 -48.23 -5.69
N ILE A 22 -7.91 -47.06 -6.18
CA ILE A 22 -8.28 -45.90 -5.36
C ILE A 22 -9.73 -46.02 -4.89
N ILE A 23 -10.62 -46.54 -5.75
CA ILE A 23 -12.04 -46.76 -5.48
C ILE A 23 -12.51 -48.10 -6.06
N ASP A 24 -13.57 -48.66 -5.47
CA ASP A 24 -14.22 -49.87 -6.00
C ASP A 24 -15.23 -49.50 -7.10
N GLU A 25 -15.43 -50.39 -8.07
CA GLU A 25 -16.42 -50.19 -9.15
C GLU A 25 -17.84 -49.93 -8.60
N ARG A 26 -18.21 -50.59 -7.50
CA ARG A 26 -19.50 -50.37 -6.81
C ARG A 26 -19.62 -48.95 -6.27
N THR A 27 -18.52 -48.41 -5.73
CA THR A 27 -18.49 -47.04 -5.20
C THR A 27 -18.53 -45.99 -6.30
N LEU A 28 -17.87 -46.26 -7.44
CA LEU A 28 -17.94 -45.38 -8.62
C LEU A 28 -19.36 -45.32 -9.20
N ARG A 29 -20.02 -46.47 -9.37
CA ARG A 29 -21.42 -46.53 -9.82
C ARG A 29 -22.35 -45.80 -8.85
N ALA A 30 -22.16 -45.97 -7.53
CA ALA A 30 -22.92 -45.25 -6.52
C ALA A 30 -22.70 -43.72 -6.59
N ALA A 31 -21.47 -43.27 -6.86
CA ALA A 31 -21.15 -41.86 -7.04
C ALA A 31 -21.83 -41.27 -8.29
N SER A 32 -21.87 -41.99 -9.41
CA SER A 32 -22.60 -41.58 -10.62
C SER A 32 -24.10 -41.43 -10.36
N ILE A 33 -24.72 -42.38 -9.65
CA ILE A 33 -26.14 -42.27 -9.27
C ILE A 33 -26.37 -41.05 -8.37
N ALA A 34 -25.50 -40.84 -7.38
CA ALA A 34 -25.59 -39.68 -6.49
C ALA A 34 -25.41 -38.34 -7.24
N ALA A 35 -24.58 -38.32 -8.28
CA ALA A 35 -24.36 -37.17 -9.16
C ALA A 35 -25.64 -36.82 -9.93
N GLY A 36 -26.26 -37.82 -10.58
CA GLY A 36 -27.51 -37.66 -11.30
C GLY A 36 -28.66 -37.18 -10.41
N VAL A 37 -28.82 -37.77 -9.22
CA VAL A 37 -29.86 -37.38 -8.24
C VAL A 37 -29.69 -35.94 -7.76
N ARG A 38 -28.46 -35.49 -7.55
CA ARG A 38 -28.16 -34.13 -7.08
C ARG A 38 -28.06 -33.11 -8.21
N SER A 39 -28.03 -33.56 -9.47
CA SER A 39 -27.75 -32.72 -10.64
C SER A 39 -26.43 -31.96 -10.49
N VAL A 40 -25.39 -32.67 -10.02
CA VAL A 40 -24.05 -32.13 -9.78
C VAL A 40 -23.04 -33.02 -10.49
N ASN A 41 -21.96 -32.43 -11.03
CA ASN A 41 -20.89 -33.19 -11.68
C ASN A 41 -20.27 -34.26 -10.76
N ILE A 42 -20.05 -35.46 -11.30
CA ILE A 42 -19.48 -36.60 -10.57
C ILE A 42 -18.11 -36.28 -9.93
N GLU A 43 -17.30 -35.44 -10.59
CA GLU A 43 -16.04 -34.90 -10.08
C GLU A 43 -16.18 -34.30 -8.68
N LYS A 44 -17.25 -33.54 -8.44
CA LYS A 44 -17.49 -32.88 -7.16
C LYS A 44 -17.81 -33.90 -6.06
N ILE A 45 -18.51 -34.98 -6.40
CA ILE A 45 -18.80 -36.06 -5.46
C ILE A 45 -17.54 -36.86 -5.15
N LEU A 46 -16.76 -37.23 -6.17
CA LEU A 46 -15.48 -37.92 -6.03
C LEU A 46 -14.49 -37.11 -5.18
N ARG A 47 -14.43 -35.80 -5.40
CA ARG A 47 -13.55 -34.90 -4.67
C ARG A 47 -13.98 -34.68 -3.22
N TYR A 48 -15.24 -34.34 -2.97
CA TYR A 48 -15.68 -33.90 -1.64
C TYR A 48 -16.27 -35.02 -0.78
N SER A 49 -16.97 -35.98 -1.37
CA SER A 49 -17.60 -37.08 -0.61
C SER A 49 -16.62 -38.24 -0.41
N LEU A 50 -15.78 -38.51 -1.41
CA LEU A 50 -14.80 -39.61 -1.39
C LEU A 50 -13.36 -39.11 -1.15
N ASN A 51 -13.16 -37.80 -0.97
CA ASN A 51 -11.90 -37.16 -0.62
C ASN A 51 -10.74 -37.49 -1.58
N ILE A 52 -11.03 -37.72 -2.86
CA ILE A 52 -10.02 -38.02 -3.86
C ILE A 52 -9.24 -36.74 -4.19
N PRO A 53 -7.88 -36.78 -4.20
CA PRO A 53 -7.08 -35.61 -4.52
C PRO A 53 -7.37 -35.10 -5.94
N ARG A 54 -7.47 -33.77 -6.08
CA ARG A 54 -7.73 -33.09 -7.36
C ARG A 54 -6.83 -33.57 -8.51
N ARG A 55 -5.53 -33.69 -8.24
CA ARG A 55 -4.53 -34.13 -9.23
C ARG A 55 -4.79 -35.54 -9.76
N ARG A 56 -5.25 -36.46 -8.91
CA ARG A 56 -5.58 -37.84 -9.33
C ARG A 56 -6.80 -37.89 -10.26
N LEU A 57 -7.76 -36.99 -10.05
CA LEU A 57 -8.90 -36.84 -10.94
C LEU A 57 -8.44 -36.30 -12.30
N LEU A 58 -7.62 -35.25 -12.31
CA LEU A 58 -7.04 -34.69 -13.53
C LEU A 58 -6.19 -35.70 -14.31
N ASP A 59 -5.35 -36.49 -13.63
CA ASP A 59 -4.55 -37.54 -14.26
C ASP A 59 -5.42 -38.60 -14.96
N ALA A 60 -6.54 -39.01 -14.32
CA ALA A 60 -7.48 -39.96 -14.93
C ALA A 60 -8.19 -39.36 -16.16
N LEU A 61 -8.55 -38.08 -16.08
CA LEU A 61 -9.21 -37.36 -17.18
C LEU A 61 -8.27 -37.09 -18.36
N ALA A 62 -7.01 -36.73 -18.07
CA ALA A 62 -5.99 -36.48 -19.07
C ALA A 62 -5.72 -37.73 -19.93
N GLU A 63 -5.64 -38.89 -19.29
CA GLU A 63 -5.47 -40.17 -19.98
C GLU A 63 -6.70 -40.52 -20.83
N TYR A 64 -7.91 -40.31 -20.29
CA TYR A 64 -9.17 -40.60 -21.01
C TYR A 64 -9.36 -39.71 -22.25
N HIS A 65 -9.05 -38.42 -22.15
CA HIS A 65 -9.20 -37.46 -23.26
C HIS A 65 -7.92 -37.32 -24.12
N HIS A 66 -6.86 -38.11 -23.84
CA HIS A 66 -5.55 -38.04 -24.49
C HIS A 66 -5.00 -36.60 -24.60
N SER A 67 -5.13 -35.83 -23.53
CA SER A 67 -4.80 -34.41 -23.48
C SER A 67 -4.10 -34.07 -22.17
N ASP A 68 -3.18 -33.10 -22.16
CA ASP A 68 -2.58 -32.61 -20.93
C ASP A 68 -3.63 -31.94 -20.02
N TRP A 69 -3.38 -31.86 -18.72
CA TRP A 69 -4.28 -31.21 -17.77
C TRP A 69 -3.80 -29.84 -17.31
N ILE A 70 -4.73 -29.00 -16.86
CA ILE A 70 -4.44 -27.72 -16.22
C ILE A 70 -5.29 -27.56 -14.96
N GLU A 71 -4.65 -27.09 -13.89
CA GLU A 71 -5.30 -26.79 -12.62
C GLU A 71 -5.53 -25.29 -12.50
N TYR A 72 -6.66 -24.91 -11.91
CA TYR A 72 -6.89 -23.52 -11.51
C TYR A 72 -5.90 -23.11 -10.41
N ASP A 73 -5.00 -22.18 -10.76
CA ASP A 73 -4.16 -21.44 -9.81
C ASP A 73 -4.45 -19.94 -9.92
N GLU A 74 -4.97 -19.39 -8.83
CA GLU A 74 -5.28 -17.97 -8.66
C GLU A 74 -4.08 -17.04 -8.91
N ARG A 75 -2.85 -17.55 -8.79
CA ARG A 75 -1.62 -16.77 -8.95
C ARG A 75 -1.20 -16.61 -10.40
N THR A 76 -1.79 -17.36 -11.31
CA THR A 76 -1.42 -17.36 -12.72
C THR A 76 -2.20 -16.25 -13.45
N PRO A 77 -1.53 -15.19 -13.92
CA PRO A 77 -2.23 -14.11 -14.61
C PRO A 77 -2.69 -14.59 -16.00
N VAL A 78 -4.00 -14.51 -16.24
CA VAL A 78 -4.59 -14.70 -17.58
C VAL A 78 -4.50 -13.36 -18.31
N PRO A 79 -3.87 -13.29 -19.49
CA PRO A 79 -3.68 -12.03 -20.19
C PRO A 79 -5.03 -11.47 -20.67
N SER A 80 -5.24 -10.15 -20.56
CA SER A 80 -6.55 -9.52 -20.77
C SER A 80 -6.97 -9.44 -22.25
N ASP A 81 -6.02 -9.61 -23.17
CA ASP A 81 -6.23 -9.60 -24.62
C ASP A 81 -7.07 -10.79 -25.11
N ILE A 82 -6.91 -11.96 -24.50
CA ILE A 82 -7.70 -13.17 -24.83
C ILE A 82 -9.09 -13.18 -24.21
N LEU A 83 -9.36 -12.26 -23.26
CA LEU A 83 -10.64 -12.18 -22.54
C LEU A 83 -11.64 -11.22 -23.20
N VAL A 84 -11.21 -10.42 -24.18
CA VAL A 84 -12.06 -9.41 -24.81
C VAL A 84 -13.16 -10.06 -25.65
N GLY A 85 -14.43 -9.81 -25.30
CA GLY A 85 -15.59 -10.29 -26.05
C GLY A 85 -16.05 -11.70 -25.70
N LEU A 86 -15.52 -12.30 -24.63
CA LEU A 86 -16.03 -13.55 -24.06
C LEU A 86 -17.29 -13.28 -23.25
N ASP A 87 -18.28 -14.17 -23.40
CA ASP A 87 -19.52 -14.15 -22.63
C ASP A 87 -19.45 -15.21 -21.51
N ALA A 88 -19.62 -14.77 -20.26
CA ALA A 88 -19.48 -15.62 -19.07
C ALA A 88 -20.54 -16.73 -19.01
N ASP A 89 -21.76 -16.42 -19.45
CA ASP A 89 -22.89 -17.36 -19.42
C ASP A 89 -22.67 -18.51 -20.42
N ALA A 90 -22.22 -18.17 -21.64
CA ALA A 90 -21.88 -19.14 -22.66
C ALA A 90 -20.72 -20.07 -22.25
N LEU A 91 -19.73 -19.54 -21.51
CA LEU A 91 -18.60 -20.35 -21.03
C LEU A 91 -18.97 -21.25 -19.85
N CYS A 92 -19.90 -20.80 -18.98
CA CYS A 92 -20.45 -21.64 -17.93
C CYS A 92 -21.28 -22.81 -18.48
N GLU A 93 -22.02 -22.58 -19.57
CA GLU A 93 -22.82 -23.61 -20.22
C GLU A 93 -21.95 -24.68 -20.89
N ASN A 94 -20.85 -24.25 -21.54
CA ASN A 94 -20.00 -25.14 -22.35
C ASN A 94 -18.72 -25.59 -21.66
N PHE A 95 -18.50 -25.21 -20.38
CA PHE A 95 -17.37 -25.59 -19.54
C PHE A 95 -16.00 -25.51 -20.25
N TRP A 96 -15.64 -24.33 -20.74
CA TRP A 96 -14.29 -24.04 -21.22
C TRP A 96 -13.85 -22.61 -20.89
N PHE A 97 -12.53 -22.37 -20.91
CA PHE A 97 -11.94 -21.07 -20.61
C PHE A 97 -10.52 -20.91 -21.20
N PRO A 98 -10.16 -19.78 -21.84
CA PRO A 98 -8.81 -19.57 -22.35
C PRO A 98 -7.86 -19.09 -21.23
N VAL A 99 -6.82 -19.87 -20.93
CA VAL A 99 -5.97 -19.65 -19.74
C VAL A 99 -4.69 -18.89 -20.05
N PHE A 100 -4.06 -19.17 -21.18
CA PHE A 100 -2.75 -18.61 -21.50
C PHE A 100 -2.57 -18.43 -23.01
N ARG A 101 -1.76 -17.43 -23.39
CA ARG A 101 -1.28 -17.24 -24.76
C ARG A 101 0.25 -17.18 -24.72
N ASP A 102 0.89 -18.18 -25.31
CA ASP A 102 2.27 -18.04 -25.76
C ASP A 102 2.24 -17.43 -27.17
N SER A 103 3.30 -16.72 -27.56
CA SER A 103 3.43 -15.89 -28.78
C SER A 103 2.61 -16.31 -30.04
N SER A 104 2.45 -17.62 -30.32
CA SER A 104 1.59 -18.17 -31.39
C SER A 104 0.50 -19.18 -30.96
N THR A 105 0.47 -19.61 -29.70
CA THR A 105 -0.34 -20.73 -29.21
C THR A 105 -1.23 -20.31 -28.04
N VAL A 106 -2.55 -20.55 -28.14
CA VAL A 106 -3.48 -20.33 -27.03
C VAL A 106 -3.81 -21.66 -26.35
N ILE A 107 -3.64 -21.70 -25.03
CA ILE A 107 -3.99 -22.83 -24.18
C ILE A 107 -5.41 -22.62 -23.65
N ILE A 108 -6.28 -23.59 -23.92
CA ILE A 108 -7.69 -23.57 -23.55
C ILE A 108 -7.95 -24.68 -22.54
N ALA A 109 -8.43 -24.32 -21.36
CA ALA A 109 -8.96 -25.25 -20.38
C ALA A 109 -10.38 -25.67 -20.78
N ALA A 110 -10.64 -26.96 -20.91
CA ALA A 110 -11.97 -27.48 -21.21
C ALA A 110 -12.26 -28.69 -20.31
N ASN A 111 -13.52 -28.87 -19.92
CA ASN A 111 -13.92 -30.07 -19.19
C ASN A 111 -13.90 -31.30 -20.11
N ASP A 112 -14.32 -31.10 -21.37
CA ASP A 112 -14.15 -32.07 -22.45
C ASP A 112 -13.42 -31.41 -23.63
N PRO A 113 -12.10 -31.64 -23.78
CA PRO A 113 -11.33 -31.07 -24.89
C PRO A 113 -11.65 -31.72 -26.25
N GLY A 114 -12.35 -32.86 -26.26
CA GLY A 114 -12.70 -33.59 -27.49
C GLY A 114 -14.01 -33.13 -28.12
N ASP A 115 -14.82 -32.30 -27.43
CA ASP A 115 -16.12 -31.87 -27.92
C ASP A 115 -15.97 -30.93 -29.15
N PRO A 116 -16.48 -31.33 -30.33
CA PRO A 116 -16.43 -30.50 -31.54
C PRO A 116 -17.08 -29.12 -31.34
N PHE A 117 -18.12 -29.03 -30.52
CA PHE A 117 -18.82 -27.76 -30.27
C PHE A 117 -17.94 -26.78 -29.50
N VAL A 118 -17.28 -27.25 -28.44
CA VAL A 118 -16.33 -26.46 -27.63
C VAL A 118 -15.17 -25.99 -28.49
N ILE A 119 -14.60 -26.87 -29.33
CA ILE A 119 -13.49 -26.52 -30.22
C ILE A 119 -13.90 -25.42 -31.21
N ASP A 120 -15.06 -25.55 -31.84
CA ASP A 120 -15.54 -24.57 -32.82
C ASP A 120 -15.94 -23.24 -32.18
N GLN A 121 -16.51 -23.27 -30.97
CA GLN A 121 -16.85 -22.05 -30.22
C GLN A 121 -15.58 -21.33 -29.77
N ALA A 122 -14.61 -22.05 -29.21
CA ALA A 122 -13.32 -21.54 -28.79
C ALA A 122 -12.56 -20.85 -29.93
N LYS A 123 -12.48 -21.50 -31.10
CA LYS A 123 -11.84 -20.93 -32.30
C LYS A 123 -12.57 -19.72 -32.88
N ARG A 124 -13.90 -19.62 -32.68
CA ARG A 124 -14.69 -18.46 -33.11
C ARG A 124 -14.47 -17.26 -32.20
N MET A 125 -14.39 -17.48 -30.89
CA MET A 125 -14.30 -16.41 -29.90
C MET A 125 -12.86 -15.92 -29.68
N VAL A 126 -11.88 -16.82 -29.67
CA VAL A 126 -10.47 -16.50 -29.42
C VAL A 126 -9.66 -16.75 -30.68
N ARG A 127 -9.06 -15.69 -31.25
CA ARG A 127 -8.24 -15.81 -32.47
C ARG A 127 -6.78 -16.13 -32.16
N ALA A 128 -6.29 -17.28 -32.60
CA ALA A 128 -4.90 -17.72 -32.51
C ALA A 128 -4.45 -18.50 -33.75
N GLU A 129 -3.14 -18.64 -33.94
CA GLU A 129 -2.57 -19.46 -35.02
C GLU A 129 -2.64 -20.96 -34.69
N THR A 130 -2.40 -21.30 -33.42
CA THR A 130 -2.48 -22.68 -32.91
C THR A 130 -3.24 -22.73 -31.57
N TYR A 131 -3.91 -23.87 -31.32
CA TYR A 131 -4.73 -24.09 -30.14
C TYR A 131 -4.30 -25.38 -29.45
N GLU A 132 -4.08 -25.30 -28.15
CA GLU A 132 -3.79 -26.44 -27.29
C GLU A 132 -4.92 -26.59 -26.28
N PHE A 133 -5.68 -27.69 -26.35
CA PHE A 133 -6.75 -27.96 -25.41
C PHE A 133 -6.24 -28.82 -24.27
N ARG A 134 -6.43 -28.35 -23.04
CA ARG A 134 -6.06 -29.06 -21.82
C ARG A 134 -7.28 -29.34 -20.96
N VAL A 135 -7.31 -30.51 -20.35
CA VAL A 135 -8.41 -30.90 -19.46
C VAL A 135 -8.34 -30.12 -18.15
N ALA A 136 -9.46 -29.56 -17.73
CA ALA A 136 -9.62 -28.98 -16.40
C ALA A 136 -10.92 -29.50 -15.77
N LEU A 137 -10.96 -29.55 -14.44
CA LEU A 137 -12.21 -29.89 -13.74
C LEU A 137 -13.27 -28.81 -14.00
N ALA A 138 -14.53 -29.20 -14.04
CA ALA A 138 -15.62 -28.25 -14.22
C ALA A 138 -15.66 -27.17 -13.12
N GLU A 139 -15.25 -27.53 -11.90
CA GLU A 139 -15.09 -26.60 -10.79
C GLU A 139 -13.96 -25.58 -11.01
N ASP A 140 -12.86 -26.01 -11.63
CA ASP A 140 -11.70 -25.16 -11.91
C ASP A 140 -12.03 -24.15 -13.02
N ILE A 141 -12.79 -24.58 -14.04
CA ILE A 141 -13.31 -23.72 -15.10
C ILE A 141 -14.29 -22.69 -14.55
N HIS A 142 -15.17 -23.11 -13.64
CA HIS A 142 -16.04 -22.17 -12.95
C HIS A 142 -15.26 -21.13 -12.14
N PHE A 143 -14.17 -21.51 -11.47
CA PHE A 143 -13.29 -20.56 -10.79
C PHE A 143 -12.58 -19.61 -11.76
N PHE A 144 -12.12 -20.10 -12.92
CA PHE A 144 -11.58 -19.22 -13.96
C PHE A 144 -12.62 -18.19 -14.43
N ILE A 145 -13.83 -18.62 -14.79
CA ILE A 145 -14.91 -17.71 -15.22
C ILE A 145 -15.27 -16.73 -14.10
N GLN A 146 -15.35 -17.23 -12.87
CA GLN A 146 -15.73 -16.40 -11.73
C GLN A 146 -14.71 -15.29 -11.44
N ASP A 147 -13.42 -15.60 -11.51
CA ASP A 147 -12.36 -14.64 -11.21
C ASP A 147 -11.99 -13.75 -12.41
N PHE A 148 -12.24 -14.21 -13.63
CA PHE A 148 -11.80 -13.53 -14.86
C PHE A 148 -12.91 -13.06 -15.82
N LEU A 149 -14.20 -13.26 -15.55
CA LEU A 149 -15.29 -12.80 -16.44
C LEU A 149 -16.50 -12.18 -15.74
N ASN A 150 -16.61 -12.27 -14.41
CA ASN A 150 -17.73 -11.66 -13.67
C ASN A 150 -17.64 -10.13 -13.52
N GLY A 151 -16.70 -9.47 -14.20
CA GLY A 151 -16.55 -8.01 -14.23
C GLY A 151 -15.83 -7.54 -15.50
N PRO A 152 -15.86 -6.25 -15.85
CA PRO A 152 -15.09 -5.70 -16.97
C PRO A 152 -13.60 -6.11 -16.85
N PRO A 153 -12.83 -6.25 -17.94
CA PRO A 153 -11.43 -6.72 -17.90
C PRO A 153 -10.49 -5.87 -17.03
N GLU A 154 -10.90 -4.64 -16.70
CA GLU A 154 -10.22 -3.75 -15.75
C GLU A 154 -10.49 -4.10 -14.26
N HIS A 155 -11.42 -5.00 -13.98
CA HIS A 155 -12.02 -5.33 -12.66
C HIS A 155 -11.89 -6.83 -12.31
N LEU A 156 -10.86 -7.50 -12.83
CA LEU A 156 -10.62 -8.94 -12.63
C LEU A 156 -9.93 -9.22 -11.28
N ILE A 157 -10.48 -10.13 -10.47
CA ILE A 157 -10.11 -10.40 -9.05
C ILE A 157 -8.60 -10.74 -8.85
N GLY A 158 -7.89 -11.17 -9.89
CA GLY A 158 -6.43 -11.33 -9.88
C GLY A 158 -5.64 -10.01 -9.90
N ASN A 159 -6.06 -9.05 -10.74
CA ASN A 159 -5.46 -7.71 -10.84
C ASN A 159 -5.74 -6.88 -9.59
N GLU A 160 -6.95 -7.05 -9.07
CA GLU A 160 -7.44 -6.61 -7.77
C GLU A 160 -6.50 -6.99 -6.60
N ARG A 161 -6.21 -8.29 -6.43
CA ARG A 161 -5.37 -8.77 -5.33
C ARG A 161 -3.90 -8.36 -5.47
N THR A 162 -3.36 -8.35 -6.68
CA THR A 162 -1.99 -7.89 -6.96
C THR A 162 -1.84 -6.38 -6.77
N GLY A 163 -2.83 -5.60 -7.21
CA GLY A 163 -2.92 -4.16 -6.96
C GLY A 163 -2.99 -3.83 -5.47
N LEU A 164 -3.85 -4.52 -4.71
CA LEU A 164 -3.93 -4.36 -3.25
C LEU A 164 -2.64 -4.78 -2.54
N ALA A 165 -1.99 -5.86 -2.98
CA ALA A 165 -0.72 -6.30 -2.40
C ALA A 165 0.41 -5.29 -2.66
N PHE A 166 0.53 -4.82 -3.90
CA PHE A 166 1.44 -3.73 -4.27
C PHE A 166 1.18 -2.50 -3.39
N TRP A 167 -0.09 -2.12 -3.25
CA TRP A 167 -0.50 -0.97 -2.47
C TRP A 167 -0.16 -1.12 -0.97
N ARG A 168 -0.42 -2.28 -0.35
CA ARG A 168 -0.02 -2.58 1.03
C ARG A 168 1.50 -2.46 1.21
N ASN A 169 2.28 -2.95 0.25
CA ASN A 169 3.75 -2.85 0.27
C ASN A 169 4.22 -1.40 0.15
N VAL A 170 3.62 -0.63 -0.74
CA VAL A 170 3.88 0.81 -0.91
C VAL A 170 3.59 1.54 0.40
N MET A 171 2.41 1.35 1.00
CA MET A 171 1.99 2.00 2.25
C MET A 171 2.86 1.60 3.45
N SER A 172 3.29 0.34 3.52
CA SER A 172 4.24 -0.11 4.54
C SER A 172 5.58 0.62 4.41
N ARG A 173 6.16 0.63 3.19
CA ARG A 173 7.41 1.34 2.89
C ARG A 173 7.32 2.83 3.24
N TRP A 174 6.16 3.45 3.01
CA TRP A 174 5.91 4.84 3.38
C TRP A 174 5.90 5.08 4.87
N ARG A 175 5.19 4.27 5.64
CA ARG A 175 5.19 4.40 7.10
C ARG A 175 6.60 4.25 7.68
N THR A 176 7.42 3.36 7.12
CA THR A 176 8.83 3.22 7.48
C THR A 176 9.61 4.50 7.16
N ARG A 177 9.49 5.03 5.95
CA ARG A 177 10.19 6.26 5.55
C ARG A 177 9.74 7.49 6.35
N LEU A 178 8.45 7.61 6.65
CA LEU A 178 7.89 8.66 7.53
C LEU A 178 8.38 8.51 8.98
N ALA A 179 8.64 7.29 9.44
CA ALA A 179 9.30 7.07 10.73
C ALA A 179 10.76 7.56 10.68
N CYS A 180 11.52 7.25 9.62
CA CYS A 180 12.89 7.75 9.43
C CYS A 180 12.94 9.29 9.38
N TYR A 181 12.03 9.95 8.66
CA TYR A 181 12.00 11.41 8.66
C TYR A 181 11.73 11.99 10.05
N ARG A 182 10.85 11.36 10.84
CA ARG A 182 10.61 11.78 12.23
C ARG A 182 11.84 11.59 13.11
N THR A 183 12.62 10.53 12.92
CA THR A 183 13.88 10.36 13.62
C THR A 183 14.90 11.43 13.21
N ASP A 184 14.98 11.75 11.92
CA ASP A 184 15.86 12.81 11.41
C ASP A 184 15.49 14.18 11.99
N PHE A 185 14.19 14.50 12.10
CA PHE A 185 13.71 15.72 12.76
C PHE A 185 13.99 15.73 14.28
N ALA A 186 14.05 14.56 14.92
CA ALA A 186 14.48 14.46 16.32
C ALA A 186 15.98 14.71 16.44
N ILE A 187 16.80 14.12 15.57
CA ILE A 187 18.26 14.30 15.55
C ILE A 187 18.62 15.76 15.20
N ALA A 188 17.91 16.39 14.26
CA ALA A 188 18.11 17.81 13.97
C ALA A 188 17.87 18.68 15.22
N ARG A 189 16.86 18.36 16.04
CA ARG A 189 16.58 19.04 17.30
C ARG A 189 17.65 18.80 18.38
N THR A 190 18.30 17.64 18.40
CA THR A 190 19.40 17.38 19.36
C THR A 190 20.63 18.20 19.02
N HIS A 191 21.04 18.24 17.74
CA HIS A 191 22.15 19.09 17.29
C HIS A 191 21.87 20.58 17.47
N PHE A 192 20.62 20.98 17.29
CA PHE A 192 20.16 22.31 17.62
C PHE A 192 20.25 22.60 19.13
N GLY A 193 19.94 21.63 19.97
CA GLY A 193 20.21 21.70 21.40
C GLY A 193 21.68 22.01 21.68
N SER A 194 22.61 21.32 21.01
CA SER A 194 24.05 21.58 21.09
C SER A 194 24.42 22.99 20.64
N LEU A 195 23.84 23.49 19.54
CA LEU A 195 24.04 24.88 19.07
C LEU A 195 23.59 25.90 20.12
N ARG A 196 22.42 25.67 20.75
CA ARG A 196 21.89 26.53 21.81
C ARG A 196 22.81 26.55 23.04
N TRP A 197 23.32 25.40 23.46
CA TRP A 197 24.30 25.35 24.55
C TRP A 197 25.61 26.04 24.19
N GLY A 198 26.10 25.88 22.96
CA GLY A 198 27.30 26.57 22.46
C GLY A 198 27.16 28.08 22.49
N LEU A 199 26.07 28.63 21.93
CA LEU A 199 25.77 30.07 21.98
C LEU A 199 25.58 30.57 23.42
N GLY A 200 24.92 29.79 24.28
CA GLY A 200 24.76 30.08 25.70
C GLY A 200 26.10 30.24 26.42
N LEU A 201 27.03 29.30 26.24
CA LEU A 201 28.37 29.35 26.85
C LEU A 201 29.20 30.52 26.35
N ILE A 202 29.05 30.88 25.07
CA ILE A 202 29.69 32.07 24.50
C ILE A 202 29.15 33.33 25.18
N THR A 203 27.82 33.45 25.33
CA THR A 203 27.20 34.61 26.00
C THR A 203 27.60 34.74 27.46
N THR A 204 27.67 33.62 28.20
CA THR A 204 28.09 33.63 29.61
C THR A 204 29.57 33.98 29.75
N GLY A 205 30.43 33.43 28.90
CA GLY A 205 31.86 33.76 28.88
C GLY A 205 32.11 35.25 28.58
N GLN A 206 31.34 35.85 27.68
CA GLN A 206 31.43 37.29 27.40
C GLN A 206 30.96 38.15 28.57
N MET A 207 29.81 37.81 29.16
CA MET A 207 29.29 38.53 30.31
C MET A 207 30.29 38.51 31.47
N LEU A 208 30.94 37.36 31.71
CA LEU A 208 31.94 37.20 32.74
C LEU A 208 33.21 38.04 32.45
N MET A 209 33.59 38.15 31.18
CA MET A 209 34.73 38.96 30.74
C MET A 209 34.50 40.46 30.91
N ASN A 210 33.26 40.93 30.75
CA ASN A 210 32.93 42.35 30.92
C ASN A 210 32.67 42.76 32.39
N LEU A 211 32.44 41.81 33.31
CA LEU A 211 32.09 42.09 34.71
C LEU A 211 33.26 42.09 35.71
N LYS A 212 34.42 41.49 35.42
CA LYS A 212 35.47 41.27 36.44
C LYS A 212 36.91 41.45 35.96
N THR A 213 37.72 42.06 36.83
CA THR A 213 39.09 42.55 36.58
C THR A 213 40.22 41.56 37.00
N THR A 214 39.91 40.48 37.72
CA THR A 214 40.94 39.54 38.24
C THR A 214 41.35 38.46 37.23
N HIS A 215 42.64 38.14 37.19
CA HIS A 215 43.26 37.24 36.21
C HIS A 215 42.59 35.84 36.12
N PHE A 216 42.12 35.30 37.25
CA PHE A 216 41.40 34.01 37.30
C PHE A 216 40.09 34.02 36.48
N TRP A 217 39.32 35.10 36.57
CA TRP A 217 38.04 35.22 35.88
C TRP A 217 38.21 35.40 34.37
N ILE A 218 39.30 36.04 33.93
CA ILE A 218 39.65 36.18 32.51
C ILE A 218 39.93 34.80 31.88
N ILE A 219 40.72 33.96 32.54
CA ILE A 219 41.03 32.60 32.06
C ILE A 219 39.75 31.77 31.93
N SER A 220 38.89 31.80 32.95
CA SER A 220 37.61 31.09 32.93
C SER A 220 36.72 31.53 31.77
N SER A 221 36.61 32.83 31.51
CA SER A 221 35.85 33.38 30.37
C SER A 221 36.32 32.84 29.02
N TRP A 222 37.63 32.74 28.81
CA TRP A 222 38.19 32.17 27.58
C TRP A 222 37.88 30.68 27.44
N VAL A 223 37.88 29.91 28.53
CA VAL A 223 37.47 28.50 28.53
C VAL A 223 36.00 28.34 28.13
N PHE A 224 35.11 29.18 28.65
CA PHE A 224 33.69 29.20 28.28
C PHE A 224 33.49 29.51 26.79
N ILE A 225 34.20 30.52 26.27
CA ILE A 225 34.12 30.90 24.84
C ILE A 225 34.70 29.81 23.94
N ALA A 226 35.84 29.21 24.29
CA ALA A 226 36.46 28.12 23.52
C ALA A 226 35.58 26.86 23.50
N THR A 227 35.01 26.48 24.64
CA THR A 227 34.08 25.34 24.73
C THR A 227 32.80 25.60 23.96
N GLY A 228 32.24 26.80 24.07
CA GLY A 228 31.04 27.21 23.35
C GLY A 228 31.23 27.25 21.84
N THR A 229 32.38 27.75 21.36
CA THR A 229 32.72 27.75 19.92
C THR A 229 32.91 26.34 19.38
N ALA A 230 33.59 25.44 20.10
CA ALA A 230 33.73 24.04 19.71
C ALA A 230 32.36 23.34 19.55
N LEU A 231 31.45 23.54 20.52
CA LEU A 231 30.08 23.02 20.45
C LEU A 231 29.28 23.61 19.29
N LEU A 232 29.47 24.90 18.99
CA LEU A 232 28.80 25.59 17.89
C LEU A 232 29.24 25.02 16.53
N PHE A 233 30.55 24.82 16.32
CA PHE A 233 31.06 24.22 15.09
C PHE A 233 30.62 22.76 14.91
N ALA A 234 30.72 21.93 15.96
CA ALA A 234 30.32 20.54 15.91
C ALA A 234 28.81 20.35 15.68
N GLY A 235 27.99 21.14 16.39
CA GLY A 235 26.54 21.17 16.21
C GLY A 235 26.12 21.68 14.84
N GLY A 236 26.76 22.74 14.35
CA GLY A 236 26.50 23.35 13.05
C GLY A 236 26.82 22.40 11.89
N ALA A 237 28.01 21.79 11.88
CA ALA A 237 28.42 20.86 10.83
C ALA A 237 27.46 19.65 10.73
N SER A 238 27.10 19.08 11.88
CA SER A 238 26.16 17.96 11.95
C SER A 238 24.76 18.36 11.48
N TYR A 239 24.29 19.55 11.88
CA TYR A 239 23.01 20.11 11.44
C TYR A 239 22.96 20.30 9.92
N PHE A 240 23.97 20.95 9.32
CA PHE A 240 23.99 21.19 7.87
C PHE A 240 24.08 19.89 7.06
N LYS A 241 24.81 18.88 7.57
CA LYS A 241 24.87 17.55 6.94
C LYS A 241 23.48 16.90 6.87
N ILE A 242 22.73 16.95 7.97
CA ILE A 242 21.37 16.41 8.05
C ILE A 242 20.40 17.23 7.20
N LYS A 243 20.46 18.56 7.29
CA LYS A 243 19.60 19.46 6.51
C LYS A 243 19.77 19.25 4.99
N LYS A 244 21.00 19.07 4.51
CA LYS A 244 21.28 18.76 3.10
C LYS A 244 20.67 17.42 2.66
N SER A 245 20.62 16.44 3.57
CA SER A 245 19.96 15.15 3.34
C SER A 245 18.44 15.25 3.32
N ILE A 246 17.85 16.10 4.17
CA ILE A 246 16.40 16.30 4.29
C ILE A 246 15.83 17.13 3.13
N VAL A 247 16.59 18.10 2.61
CA VAL A 247 16.17 19.01 1.52
C VAL A 247 16.31 18.40 0.13
N ARG A 248 16.98 17.23 0.01
CA ARG A 248 17.03 16.43 -1.22
C ARG A 248 16.20 15.13 -1.14
N PRO A 249 14.91 15.15 -0.77
CA PRO A 249 14.10 13.97 -0.96
C PRO A 249 13.76 13.84 -2.45
N PRO A 250 13.57 12.63 -3.01
CA PRO A 250 12.86 12.49 -4.28
C PRO A 250 11.52 13.21 -4.13
N ALA A 251 11.19 14.07 -5.09
CA ALA A 251 10.15 15.09 -4.98
C ALA A 251 8.87 14.54 -4.30
N PRO A 252 8.45 15.09 -3.14
CA PRO A 252 7.21 14.73 -2.46
C PRO A 252 5.99 14.70 -3.39
N GLN A 253 6.04 15.45 -4.50
CA GLN A 253 5.04 15.49 -5.59
C GLN A 253 4.85 14.14 -6.28
N THR A 254 5.91 13.49 -6.78
CA THR A 254 5.81 12.18 -7.47
C THR A 254 5.10 11.11 -6.66
N LEU A 255 5.07 11.30 -5.35
CA LEU A 255 4.62 10.29 -4.45
C LEU A 255 3.21 10.47 -3.93
N ILE A 256 2.83 11.72 -3.65
CA ILE A 256 1.42 12.03 -3.43
C ILE A 256 0.67 11.80 -4.75
N GLU A 257 1.31 12.01 -5.90
CA GLU A 257 0.79 11.60 -7.22
C GLU A 257 0.60 10.09 -7.34
N VAL A 258 1.60 9.26 -7.00
CA VAL A 258 1.43 7.79 -7.02
C VAL A 258 0.38 7.35 -6.01
N SER A 259 0.37 7.95 -4.81
CA SER A 259 -0.63 7.65 -3.78
C SER A 259 -2.03 8.04 -4.24
N ALA A 260 -2.21 9.21 -4.86
CA ALA A 260 -3.47 9.72 -5.38
C ALA A 260 -3.93 8.93 -6.61
N ALA A 261 -3.04 8.56 -7.53
CA ALA A 261 -3.36 7.70 -8.66
C ALA A 261 -3.82 6.31 -8.19
N THR A 262 -3.17 5.75 -7.16
CA THR A 262 -3.59 4.46 -6.59
C THR A 262 -4.85 4.54 -5.73
N LEU A 263 -5.11 5.69 -5.10
CA LEU A 263 -6.31 5.90 -4.30
C LEU A 263 -7.52 6.19 -5.19
N TYR A 264 -7.32 6.93 -6.28
CA TYR A 264 -8.28 7.07 -7.38
C TYR A 264 -8.62 5.70 -7.99
N PHE A 265 -7.61 4.85 -8.22
CA PHE A 265 -7.83 3.46 -8.61
C PHE A 265 -8.67 2.70 -7.58
N LEU A 266 -8.35 2.80 -6.28
CA LEU A 266 -9.11 2.13 -5.21
C LEU A 266 -10.54 2.67 -5.03
N GLU A 267 -10.77 3.96 -5.25
CA GLU A 267 -12.06 4.62 -5.08
C GLU A 267 -13.03 4.28 -6.23
N ASN A 268 -12.53 4.31 -7.47
CA ASN A 268 -13.26 3.80 -8.65
C ASN A 268 -13.60 2.31 -8.51
N TYR A 269 -12.87 1.61 -7.67
CA TYR A 269 -13.00 0.19 -7.44
C TYR A 269 -13.95 -0.15 -6.27
N GLN A 270 -13.90 0.61 -5.16
CA GLN A 270 -14.69 0.35 -3.94
C GLN A 270 -16.18 0.69 -4.10
N PHE A 271 -16.55 1.48 -5.10
CA PHE A 271 -17.93 1.94 -5.36
C PHE A 271 -18.36 1.75 -6.83
N ALA A 272 -18.09 0.58 -7.42
CA ALA A 272 -18.53 0.26 -8.79
C ALA A 272 -20.04 0.48 -9.05
N GLU A 273 -20.89 0.39 -8.02
CA GLU A 273 -22.34 0.57 -8.11
C GLU A 273 -22.82 2.01 -7.87
N LYS A 274 -21.97 2.93 -7.38
CA LYS A 274 -22.36 4.34 -7.15
C LYS A 274 -21.35 5.30 -7.75
N PRO A 275 -21.61 5.85 -8.94
CA PRO A 275 -20.85 6.99 -9.42
C PRO A 275 -21.31 8.22 -8.62
N GLN A 276 -20.47 8.80 -7.74
CA GLN A 276 -20.78 10.07 -7.08
C GLN A 276 -19.52 10.94 -6.92
N THR A 277 -19.41 12.07 -7.63
CA THR A 277 -19.88 13.45 -7.28
C THR A 277 -19.19 14.11 -6.09
N ARG A 278 -17.87 14.29 -6.13
CA ARG A 278 -17.25 15.47 -5.47
C ARG A 278 -16.19 16.09 -6.37
N PRO A 279 -16.37 17.35 -6.83
CA PRO A 279 -15.29 18.08 -7.47
C PRO A 279 -14.27 18.48 -6.40
N HIS A 280 -13.10 17.83 -6.42
CA HIS A 280 -11.98 18.10 -5.51
C HIS A 280 -11.44 19.52 -5.67
N ARG A 281 -11.97 20.47 -4.88
CA ARG A 281 -11.61 21.89 -4.91
C ARG A 281 -10.56 22.30 -3.86
N ARG A 282 -9.75 21.36 -3.37
CA ARG A 282 -8.63 21.67 -2.45
C ARG A 282 -7.33 21.94 -3.20
N GLN A 283 -6.46 22.80 -2.69
CA GLN A 283 -5.23 23.22 -3.38
C GLN A 283 -4.05 22.26 -3.13
N THR A 284 -4.00 21.58 -1.98
CA THR A 284 -2.93 20.61 -1.66
C THR A 284 -3.30 19.19 -2.08
N MET A 285 -2.32 18.44 -2.59
CA MET A 285 -2.52 17.07 -3.01
C MET A 285 -2.80 16.12 -1.83
N LEU A 286 -2.28 16.41 -0.64
CA LEU A 286 -2.53 15.59 0.55
C LEU A 286 -3.96 15.76 1.06
N SER A 287 -4.50 16.98 1.04
CA SER A 287 -5.89 17.24 1.43
C SER A 287 -6.87 16.59 0.44
N ARG A 288 -6.59 16.69 -0.86
CA ARG A 288 -7.30 15.93 -1.91
C ARG A 288 -7.30 14.43 -1.63
N LEU A 289 -6.12 13.87 -1.36
CA LEU A 289 -5.97 12.45 -1.05
C LEU A 289 -6.74 12.04 0.21
N SER A 290 -6.80 12.91 1.22
CA SER A 290 -7.59 12.64 2.41
C SER A 290 -9.10 12.69 2.15
N ASP A 291 -9.58 13.52 1.23
CA ASP A 291 -11.01 13.58 0.88
C ASP A 291 -11.48 12.36 0.08
N LEU A 292 -10.58 11.65 -0.61
CA LEU A 292 -10.87 10.40 -1.34
C LEU A 292 -11.02 9.20 -0.37
N LEU A 293 -10.72 9.35 0.92
CA LEU A 293 -10.78 8.26 1.89
C LEU A 293 -12.18 8.14 2.49
N PRO A 294 -12.87 6.99 2.36
CA PRO A 294 -14.17 6.80 2.99
C PRO A 294 -14.02 6.78 4.52
N ASN A 295 -15.03 7.29 5.24
CA ASN A 295 -15.18 7.10 6.68
C ASN A 295 -15.66 5.66 6.95
N SER A 296 -14.73 4.71 6.90
CA SER A 296 -15.07 3.28 6.89
C SER A 296 -14.91 2.64 8.28
N CYS A 297 -16.01 2.59 9.02
CA CYS A 297 -16.20 1.75 10.20
C CYS A 297 -17.54 1.02 10.03
N VAL A 298 -17.53 -0.13 9.36
CA VAL A 298 -18.75 -0.95 9.17
C VAL A 298 -18.58 -2.25 9.96
N TYR A 299 -19.49 -2.51 10.89
CA TYR A 299 -19.61 -3.80 11.55
C TYR A 299 -20.28 -4.79 10.58
N ILE A 300 -19.63 -5.92 10.33
CA ILE A 300 -20.14 -6.97 9.45
C ILE A 300 -20.29 -8.24 10.26
N GLU A 301 -21.44 -8.90 10.09
CA GLU A 301 -21.74 -10.18 10.72
C GLU A 301 -20.98 -11.32 10.02
N ASN A 302 -20.54 -12.32 10.78
CA ASN A 302 -19.77 -13.43 10.22
C ASN A 302 -20.63 -14.25 9.24
N SER A 303 -20.25 -14.30 7.97
CA SER A 303 -20.87 -15.17 6.97
C SER A 303 -19.81 -15.86 6.11
N THR A 304 -20.15 -17.05 5.59
CA THR A 304 -19.24 -17.95 4.87
C THR A 304 -19.03 -17.57 3.40
N ASP A 305 -19.71 -16.52 2.91
CA ASP A 305 -19.64 -16.05 1.53
C ASP A 305 -18.23 -15.48 1.18
N ASN A 306 -17.72 -15.83 0.01
CA ASN A 306 -16.42 -15.35 -0.48
C ASN A 306 -16.42 -13.83 -0.73
N LYS A 307 -17.58 -13.26 -1.09
CA LYS A 307 -17.74 -11.81 -1.31
C LYS A 307 -17.42 -10.99 -0.06
N ILE A 308 -17.76 -11.51 1.12
CA ILE A 308 -17.50 -10.84 2.41
C ILE A 308 -15.99 -10.83 2.72
N ARG A 309 -15.26 -11.89 2.34
CA ARG A 309 -13.80 -11.95 2.51
C ARG A 309 -13.09 -10.88 1.68
N SER A 310 -13.48 -10.70 0.42
CA SER A 310 -12.95 -9.64 -0.43
C SER A 310 -13.30 -8.26 0.14
N TYR A 311 -14.56 -8.05 0.52
CA TYR A 311 -15.01 -6.80 1.15
C TYR A 311 -14.22 -6.44 2.42
N LEU A 312 -14.03 -7.39 3.34
CA LEU A 312 -13.20 -7.20 4.54
C LEU A 312 -11.73 -6.89 4.20
N ALA A 313 -11.20 -7.49 3.14
CA ALA A 313 -9.86 -7.18 2.66
C ALA A 313 -9.75 -5.73 2.15
N HIS A 314 -10.80 -5.19 1.52
CA HIS A 314 -10.89 -3.80 1.09
C HIS A 314 -10.99 -2.83 2.26
N GLU A 315 -11.87 -3.09 3.23
CA GLU A 315 -12.00 -2.29 4.46
C GLU A 315 -10.68 -2.22 5.25
N ARG A 316 -9.95 -3.34 5.32
CA ARG A 316 -8.62 -3.35 5.93
C ARG A 316 -7.64 -2.46 5.17
N THR A 317 -7.75 -2.38 3.84
CA THR A 317 -6.88 -1.50 3.03
C THR A 317 -7.25 -0.04 3.14
N SER A 318 -8.53 0.33 3.14
CA SER A 318 -8.97 1.72 3.37
C SER A 318 -8.52 2.23 4.75
N LEU A 319 -8.68 1.43 5.81
CA LEU A 319 -8.17 1.76 7.15
C LEU A 319 -6.65 1.92 7.18
N ALA A 320 -5.92 1.07 6.44
CA ALA A 320 -4.47 1.23 6.31
C ALA A 320 -4.10 2.55 5.60
N ALA A 321 -4.91 3.00 4.63
CA ALA A 321 -4.70 4.25 3.92
C ALA A 321 -4.88 5.43 4.86
N GLN A 322 -5.99 5.48 5.61
CA GLN A 322 -6.25 6.51 6.61
C GLN A 322 -5.08 6.61 7.60
N ARG A 323 -4.57 5.48 8.10
CA ARG A 323 -3.39 5.44 8.99
C ARG A 323 -2.14 6.05 8.34
N THR A 324 -1.93 5.84 7.04
CA THR A 324 -0.78 6.44 6.33
C THR A 324 -0.94 7.94 6.16
N VAL A 325 -2.14 8.43 5.85
CA VAL A 325 -2.44 9.87 5.74
C VAL A 325 -2.26 10.57 7.08
N LEU A 326 -2.78 9.98 8.16
CA LEU A 326 -2.55 10.47 9.53
C LEU A 326 -1.06 10.47 9.89
N ALA A 327 -0.31 9.46 9.46
CA ALA A 327 1.14 9.43 9.64
C ALA A 327 1.83 10.58 8.87
N CYS A 328 1.41 10.89 7.65
CA CYS A 328 1.88 12.05 6.88
C CYS A 328 1.64 13.35 7.65
N TYR A 329 0.42 13.62 8.11
CA TYR A 329 0.11 14.80 8.93
C TYR A 329 0.97 14.87 10.20
N ARG A 330 1.16 13.74 10.89
CA ARG A 330 2.05 13.68 12.06
C ARG A 330 3.49 14.05 11.73
N THR A 331 4.01 13.68 10.55
CA THR A 331 5.35 14.09 10.12
C THR A 331 5.43 15.57 9.76
N ILE A 332 4.40 16.11 9.11
CA ILE A 332 4.27 17.54 8.77
C ILE A 332 4.26 18.38 10.05
N TYR A 333 3.51 17.97 11.08
CA TYR A 333 3.52 18.65 12.38
C TYR A 333 4.85 18.51 13.12
N ALA A 334 5.53 17.37 13.00
CA ALA A 334 6.87 17.22 13.55
C ALA A 334 7.86 18.18 12.87
N HIS A 335 7.77 18.36 11.55
CA HIS A 335 8.54 19.33 10.78
C HIS A 335 8.27 20.77 11.26
N ALA A 336 7.00 21.18 11.38
CA ALA A 336 6.65 22.51 11.92
C ALA A 336 7.17 22.74 13.34
N ARG A 337 7.10 21.72 14.21
CA ARG A 337 7.61 21.80 15.58
C ARG A 337 9.11 22.10 15.60
N THR A 338 9.88 21.54 14.67
CA THR A 338 11.31 21.89 14.56
C THR A 338 11.49 23.36 14.17
N GLY A 339 10.78 23.84 13.13
CA GLY A 339 10.85 25.24 12.72
C GLY A 339 10.48 26.24 13.82
N LEU A 340 9.41 25.97 14.58
CA LEU A 340 9.00 26.80 15.71
C LEU A 340 10.05 26.80 16.85
N SER A 341 10.72 25.67 17.08
CA SER A 341 11.83 25.60 18.03
C SER A 341 12.98 26.51 17.61
N PHE A 342 13.35 26.50 16.31
CA PHE A 342 14.37 27.38 15.74
C PHE A 342 14.03 28.86 15.94
N ILE A 343 12.81 29.26 15.56
CA ILE A 343 12.33 30.65 15.74
C ILE A 343 12.44 31.07 17.21
N ARG A 344 11.94 30.24 18.14
CA ARG A 344 11.97 30.55 19.58
C ARG A 344 13.39 30.76 20.11
N THR A 345 14.35 29.93 19.72
CA THR A 345 15.73 30.15 20.19
C THR A 345 16.41 31.32 19.51
N GLY A 346 16.12 31.55 18.22
CA GLY A 346 16.67 32.69 17.50
C GLY A 346 16.22 34.00 18.15
N THR A 347 14.94 34.12 18.53
CA THR A 347 14.44 35.31 19.23
C THR A 347 15.12 35.50 20.59
N THR A 348 15.39 34.41 21.34
CA THR A 348 16.12 34.53 22.62
C THR A 348 17.54 35.04 22.44
N PHE A 349 18.30 34.55 21.45
CA PHE A 349 19.68 34.99 21.23
C PHE A 349 19.77 36.40 20.65
N VAL A 350 18.85 36.78 19.75
CA VAL A 350 18.73 38.18 19.30
C VAL A 350 18.47 39.10 20.49
N GLY A 351 17.53 38.73 21.37
CA GLY A 351 17.22 39.51 22.57
C GLY A 351 18.41 39.64 23.53
N ILE A 352 19.10 38.53 23.83
CA ILE A 352 20.30 38.53 24.68
C ILE A 352 21.40 39.40 24.05
N GLY A 353 21.67 39.24 22.75
CA GLY A 353 22.70 40.01 22.06
C GLY A 353 22.42 41.52 22.07
N ILE A 354 21.18 41.93 21.79
CA ILE A 354 20.79 43.36 21.88
C ILE A 354 20.95 43.88 23.31
N GLY A 355 20.53 43.10 24.32
CA GLY A 355 20.67 43.46 25.73
C GLY A 355 22.13 43.65 26.16
N LEU A 356 23.04 42.77 25.71
CA LEU A 356 24.47 42.88 25.99
C LEU A 356 25.08 44.15 25.37
N VAL A 357 24.75 44.46 24.10
CA VAL A 357 25.22 45.68 23.42
C VAL A 357 24.76 46.94 24.15
N GLN A 358 23.50 46.98 24.59
CA GLN A 358 22.93 48.12 25.30
C GLN A 358 23.53 48.29 26.71
N TYR A 359 23.76 47.18 27.42
CA TYR A 359 24.24 47.21 28.79
C TYR A 359 25.71 47.59 28.90
N PHE A 360 26.59 47.00 28.07
CA PHE A 360 28.04 47.17 28.21
C PHE A 360 28.66 48.30 27.37
N LYS A 361 27.91 48.94 26.45
CA LYS A 361 28.32 50.09 25.59
C LYS A 361 29.77 50.01 25.05
N PHE A 362 29.95 49.64 23.77
CA PHE A 362 31.26 49.60 23.07
C PHE A 362 32.42 49.01 23.90
N SER A 363 32.34 47.69 24.17
CA SER A 363 33.42 46.89 24.77
C SER A 363 34.29 46.25 23.66
N PRO A 364 35.56 45.87 23.90
CA PRO A 364 36.32 45.03 22.98
C PRO A 364 35.62 43.72 22.55
N THR A 365 34.61 43.24 23.31
CA THR A 365 33.80 42.06 22.98
C THR A 365 32.63 42.33 22.03
N THR A 366 32.37 43.58 21.64
CA THR A 366 31.19 43.95 20.84
C THR A 366 31.12 43.24 19.48
N ARG A 367 32.27 42.85 18.91
CA ARG A 367 32.31 42.00 17.71
C ARG A 367 31.59 40.67 17.89
N LEU A 368 31.72 40.05 19.07
CA LEU A 368 31.07 38.78 19.34
C LEU A 368 29.57 38.94 19.63
N ASP A 369 29.16 40.07 20.22
CA ASP A 369 27.74 40.38 20.45
C ASP A 369 26.99 40.49 19.10
N TYR A 370 27.59 41.14 18.11
CA TYR A 370 27.04 41.18 16.75
C TYR A 370 26.97 39.80 16.09
N LEU A 371 27.93 38.90 16.36
CA LEU A 371 27.88 37.52 15.86
C LEU A 371 26.74 36.71 16.49
N ILE A 372 26.43 36.92 17.77
CA ILE A 372 25.29 36.27 18.44
C ILE A 372 23.96 36.77 17.86
N ILE A 373 23.83 38.08 17.63
CA ILE A 373 22.65 38.67 16.98
C ILE A 373 22.49 38.10 15.58
N LEU A 374 23.56 38.08 14.77
CA LEU A 374 23.53 37.52 13.43
C LEU A 374 23.15 36.03 13.43
N ALA A 375 23.74 35.23 14.32
CA ALA A 375 23.39 33.82 14.49
C ALA A 375 21.91 33.64 14.85
N GLY A 376 21.39 34.46 15.77
CA GLY A 376 19.97 34.46 16.14
C GLY A 376 19.04 34.79 14.97
N ILE A 377 19.38 35.79 14.14
CA ILE A 377 18.61 36.15 12.94
C ILE A 377 18.63 34.99 11.93
N LEU A 378 19.79 34.38 11.68
CA LEU A 378 19.91 33.22 10.79
C LEU A 378 19.06 32.04 11.28
N MET A 379 18.99 31.81 12.60
CA MET A 379 18.14 30.77 13.19
C MET A 379 16.64 31.07 13.00
N ILE A 380 16.21 32.34 13.09
CA ILE A 380 14.83 32.74 12.81
C ILE A 380 14.49 32.50 11.34
N ALA A 381 15.36 32.96 10.43
CA ALA A 381 15.17 32.77 8.99
C ALA A 381 15.09 31.28 8.64
N ASP A 382 15.97 30.46 9.22
CA ASP A 382 15.93 29.03 9.00
C ASP A 382 14.66 28.37 9.57
N GLY A 383 14.27 28.74 10.79
CA GLY A 383 13.03 28.26 11.39
C GLY A 383 11.78 28.61 10.57
N MET A 384 11.77 29.78 9.93
CA MET A 384 10.72 30.20 8.99
C MET A 384 10.68 29.32 7.74
N ILE A 385 11.85 28.98 7.17
CA ILE A 385 11.95 28.06 6.02
C ILE A 385 11.36 26.68 6.36
N TRP A 386 11.63 26.17 7.56
CA TRP A 386 11.05 24.90 8.04
C TRP A 386 9.54 25.00 8.31
N TYR A 387 9.05 26.14 8.79
CA TYR A 387 7.64 26.31 9.16
C TYR A 387 6.71 26.60 7.97
N TRP A 388 7.19 27.39 7.00
CA TRP A 388 6.37 27.93 5.91
C TRP A 388 5.60 26.88 5.09
N PRO A 389 6.18 25.75 4.67
CA PRO A 389 5.47 24.73 3.90
C PRO A 389 4.28 24.14 4.65
N VAL A 390 4.38 24.00 5.97
CA VAL A 390 3.35 23.37 6.81
C VAL A 390 2.10 24.23 6.96
N ARG A 391 2.27 25.56 6.95
CA ARG A 391 1.15 26.50 7.09
C ARG A 391 0.16 26.40 5.92
N LYS A 392 0.63 26.02 4.74
CA LYS A 392 -0.24 25.79 3.57
C LYS A 392 -1.15 24.59 3.78
N GLU A 393 -0.61 23.49 4.31
CA GLU A 393 -1.37 22.26 4.58
C GLU A 393 -2.38 22.41 5.72
N GLN A 394 -2.05 23.15 6.78
CA GLN A 394 -2.98 23.37 7.91
C GLN A 394 -4.26 24.12 7.52
N ARG A 395 -4.20 24.99 6.52
CA ARG A 395 -5.37 25.75 6.04
C ARG A 395 -6.40 24.88 5.33
N GLU A 396 -6.02 23.66 4.93
CA GLU A 396 -6.86 22.74 4.19
C GLU A 396 -7.08 21.42 4.94
N ALA A 397 -7.08 21.47 6.28
CA ALA A 397 -7.28 20.29 7.11
C ALA A 397 -8.52 19.49 6.67
N PRO A 398 -8.40 18.17 6.46
CA PRO A 398 -9.46 17.36 5.86
C PRO A 398 -10.64 17.11 6.81
N GLU A 399 -11.83 16.87 6.25
CA GLU A 399 -13.07 16.56 7.00
C GLU A 399 -12.88 15.36 7.94
N LEU A 400 -12.05 14.39 7.52
CA LEU A 400 -11.63 13.23 8.30
C LEU A 400 -11.03 13.62 9.67
N PHE A 401 -10.31 14.74 9.74
CA PHE A 401 -9.74 15.23 11.00
C PHE A 401 -10.80 15.89 11.89
N GLU A 402 -11.78 16.57 11.29
CA GLU A 402 -12.91 17.16 12.02
C GLU A 402 -13.82 16.09 12.61
N SER A 403 -14.11 15.00 11.89
CA SER A 403 -14.89 13.88 12.43
C SER A 403 -14.20 13.20 13.61
N PHE A 404 -12.88 12.97 13.53
CA PHE A 404 -12.10 12.44 14.65
C PHE A 404 -12.05 13.38 15.86
N ILE A 405 -11.89 14.70 15.66
CA ILE A 405 -11.86 15.68 16.75
C ILE A 405 -13.22 15.82 17.42
N ASN A 406 -14.30 15.79 16.63
CA ASN A 406 -15.66 15.96 17.13
C ASN A 406 -16.22 14.71 17.80
N GLY A 407 -15.47 13.60 17.85
CA GLY A 407 -15.91 12.35 18.48
C GLY A 407 -17.09 11.69 17.79
N ASN A 408 -17.52 12.19 16.63
CA ASN A 408 -18.54 11.58 15.78
C ASN A 408 -17.90 10.42 15.00
N ILE A 409 -17.61 9.34 15.73
CA ILE A 409 -17.45 8.02 15.14
C ILE A 409 -18.88 7.46 15.05
N PRO A 410 -19.40 7.11 13.87
CA PRO A 410 -20.68 6.43 13.75
C PRO A 410 -20.66 5.06 14.44
#